data_AF-A0A932G817-F1
#
_entry.id   AF-A0A932G817-F1
#
_cell.length_a   1.000
_cell.length_b   1.000
_cell.length_c   1.000
_cell.angle_alpha   90.00
_cell.angle_beta   90.00
_cell.angle_gamma   90.00
#
_symmetry.space_group_name_H-M   'P 1'
#
loop_
_entity.id
_entity.type
_entity.pdbx_description
1 polymer ?
#
loop_
_entity_poly.entity_id
_entity_poly.type
_entity_poly.pdbx_seq_one_letter_code
_entity_poly.pdbx_strand_id
1 'polypeptide(L)'
;MKRLLRYTGFLLAIVAAALWSSVRGPATSAPFLGYVCSAATAQGDGPPPTPAEQFKTLLKEFHAAAHAHFQSTTTDEERAQGVARVAQLTSRCLELVEKNPGDPIALEALTQVVTLEYWLNTHTSHPGWGKDSRQARAIALLLRDHLQSDLLGETCKRVHFGFRQECETFLRAVLEKNPHREVRGQACLRLAQFLANRRERLELLKGQPELARRYEGLYGKDYLEALRRQDRAQVMQEAEAFYERARDSFSDVKLPYGELVGEAAKTELFEIRHLAVGKETPDIEGVDQDGGQLKLSDYRGKVVLLYFWSEF
;
A
#
# COMPACT_ATOMS: atom_id res chain seq x y z
N MET A 1 2.15 0.37 -19.98
CA MET A 1 1.44 1.66 -19.87
C MET A 1 -0.01 1.61 -19.33
N LYS A 2 -0.77 0.51 -19.43
CA LYS A 2 -2.11 0.38 -18.79
C LYS A 2 -2.12 0.37 -17.24
N ARG A 3 -0.99 0.67 -16.57
CA ARG A 3 -0.80 0.37 -15.14
C ARG A 3 -0.58 1.57 -14.22
N LEU A 4 -0.08 2.71 -14.71
CA LEU A 4 -0.13 3.95 -13.92
C LEU A 4 -1.60 4.38 -13.67
N LEU A 5 -2.49 4.14 -14.65
CA LEU A 5 -3.93 4.38 -14.49
C LEU A 5 -4.66 3.40 -13.56
N ARG A 6 -4.11 2.21 -13.27
CA ARG A 6 -4.80 1.25 -12.37
C ARG A 6 -4.69 1.62 -10.88
N TYR A 7 -3.69 2.43 -10.50
CA TYR A 7 -3.48 2.82 -9.11
C TYR A 7 -4.18 4.14 -8.72
N THR A 8 -4.48 5.01 -9.69
CA THR A 8 -5.22 6.26 -9.46
C THR A 8 -6.70 6.15 -9.84
N GLY A 9 -7.06 5.34 -10.84
CA GLY A 9 -8.44 5.27 -11.35
C GLY A 9 -9.44 4.43 -10.55
N PHE A 10 -9.01 3.60 -9.60
CA PHE A 10 -9.91 2.63 -8.95
C PHE A 10 -10.69 3.20 -7.73
N LEU A 11 -10.35 4.40 -7.25
CA LEU A 11 -11.14 5.04 -6.20
C LEU A 11 -12.49 5.60 -6.72
N LEU A 12 -12.60 5.86 -8.03
CA LEU A 12 -13.77 6.53 -8.62
C LEU A 12 -14.89 5.58 -9.07
N ALA A 13 -14.59 4.32 -9.40
CA ALA A 13 -15.58 3.42 -10.02
C ALA A 13 -16.66 2.85 -9.07
N ILE A 14 -16.51 2.97 -7.74
CA ILE A 14 -17.52 2.49 -6.78
C ILE A 14 -18.67 3.51 -6.59
N VAL A 15 -18.52 4.76 -7.04
CA VAL A 15 -19.46 5.84 -6.74
C VAL A 15 -20.74 5.82 -7.59
N ALA A 16 -20.78 5.11 -8.74
CA ALA A 16 -21.85 5.30 -9.71
C ALA A 16 -23.12 4.41 -9.56
N ALA A 17 -23.21 3.49 -8.59
CA ALA A 17 -24.29 2.49 -8.58
C ALA A 17 -25.37 2.64 -7.48
N ALA A 18 -25.39 3.72 -6.68
CA ALA A 18 -26.30 3.82 -5.53
C ALA A 18 -27.16 5.10 -5.49
N LEU A 19 -27.62 5.58 -6.64
CA LEU A 19 -28.56 6.71 -6.72
C LEU A 19 -29.76 6.38 -7.62
N TRP A 20 -30.63 5.47 -7.17
CA TRP A 20 -32.04 5.52 -7.53
C TRP A 20 -32.90 4.71 -6.55
N SER A 21 -33.46 5.37 -5.54
CA SER A 21 -34.85 5.20 -5.08
C SER A 21 -35.05 5.86 -3.72
N SER A 22 -35.53 7.11 -3.71
CA SER A 22 -36.23 7.67 -2.54
C SER A 22 -37.64 8.06 -2.97
N VAL A 23 -38.62 7.29 -2.49
CA VAL A 23 -40.05 7.62 -2.59
C VAL A 23 -40.44 8.32 -1.28
N ARG A 24 -41.02 9.51 -1.44
CA ARG A 24 -41.63 10.34 -0.38
C ARG A 24 -42.95 9.74 0.10
N GLY A 25 -43.26 9.92 1.39
CA GLY A 25 -44.61 9.78 1.97
C GLY A 25 -44.71 10.58 3.29
N PRO A 26 -45.88 11.16 3.63
CA PRO A 26 -45.94 12.45 4.32
C PRO A 26 -46.18 12.37 5.84
N ALA A 27 -45.88 13.51 6.48
CA ALA A 27 -46.12 13.82 7.88
C ALA A 27 -47.60 14.11 8.17
N THR A 28 -48.08 13.64 9.32
CA THR A 28 -49.24 14.20 10.02
C THR A 28 -48.98 14.21 11.53
N SER A 29 -49.30 15.35 12.13
CA SER A 29 -49.12 15.72 13.54
C SER A 29 -50.38 15.44 14.36
N ALA A 30 -50.24 14.92 15.59
CA ALA A 30 -51.17 15.21 16.70
C ALA A 30 -50.50 14.94 18.07
N PRO A 31 -50.87 15.67 19.14
CA PRO A 31 -50.14 15.72 20.40
C PRO A 31 -50.63 14.67 21.40
N PHE A 32 -49.74 14.14 22.26
CA PHE A 32 -50.15 13.42 23.47
C PHE A 32 -49.33 13.80 24.69
N LEU A 33 -50.09 14.03 25.76
CA LEU A 33 -49.74 14.49 27.09
C LEU A 33 -48.98 13.40 27.87
N GLY A 34 -47.92 13.82 28.56
CA GLY A 34 -47.47 13.32 29.87
C GLY A 34 -47.32 11.82 30.12
N TYR A 35 -46.08 11.35 30.24
CA TYR A 35 -45.62 10.58 31.41
C TYR A 35 -44.09 10.61 31.43
N VAL A 36 -43.49 11.16 32.50
CA VAL A 36 -42.05 11.03 32.76
C VAL A 36 -41.84 9.60 33.28
N CYS A 37 -41.58 8.67 32.37
CA CYS A 37 -40.89 7.43 32.70
C CYS A 37 -39.41 7.66 32.43
N SER A 38 -38.61 7.61 33.48
CA SER A 38 -37.15 7.44 33.35
C SER A 38 -36.89 6.10 32.68
N ALA A 39 -36.86 6.09 31.35
CA ALA A 39 -36.38 4.97 30.58
C ALA A 39 -34.85 4.99 30.69
N ALA A 40 -34.33 4.21 31.63
CA ALA A 40 -32.98 3.69 31.50
C ALA A 40 -32.90 2.98 30.14
N THR A 41 -32.22 3.61 29.19
CA THR A 41 -31.86 3.00 27.92
C THR A 41 -30.88 1.86 28.23
N ALA A 42 -31.40 0.66 28.39
CA ALA A 42 -30.60 -0.56 28.34
C ALA A 42 -29.99 -0.65 26.94
N GLN A 43 -28.73 -0.26 26.81
CA GLN A 43 -27.93 -0.56 25.62
C GLN A 43 -27.55 -2.05 25.64
N GLY A 44 -28.34 -2.85 24.92
CA GLY A 44 -27.91 -4.07 24.21
C GLY A 44 -27.58 -5.33 25.02
N ASP A 45 -28.59 -6.18 25.26
CA ASP A 45 -28.46 -7.56 25.77
C ASP A 45 -28.02 -8.58 24.68
N GLY A 46 -27.06 -8.23 23.83
CA GLY A 46 -26.47 -9.14 22.84
C GLY A 46 -25.16 -9.75 23.34
N PRO A 47 -24.77 -10.95 22.90
CA PRO A 47 -23.40 -11.43 23.13
C PRO A 47 -22.38 -10.44 22.56
N PRO A 48 -21.18 -10.33 23.17
CA PRO A 48 -20.14 -9.43 22.68
C PRO A 48 -19.77 -9.77 21.23
N PRO A 49 -19.39 -8.78 20.41
CA PRO A 49 -19.09 -9.00 19.00
C PRO A 49 -17.92 -9.96 18.83
N THR A 50 -18.02 -10.87 17.86
CA THR A 50 -16.96 -11.80 17.48
C THR A 50 -15.71 -11.07 16.96
N PRO A 51 -14.52 -11.70 16.97
CA PRO A 51 -13.32 -11.08 16.40
C PRO A 51 -13.49 -10.64 14.94
N ALA A 52 -14.20 -11.42 14.13
CA ALA A 52 -14.53 -11.08 12.75
C ALA A 52 -15.43 -9.83 12.64
N GLU A 53 -16.45 -9.69 13.51
CA GLU A 53 -17.32 -8.51 13.54
C GLU A 53 -16.58 -7.26 14.02
N GLN A 54 -15.72 -7.42 15.01
CA GLN A 54 -14.82 -6.35 15.47
C GLN A 54 -13.90 -5.89 14.33
N PHE A 55 -13.26 -6.83 13.62
CA PHE A 55 -12.41 -6.52 12.47
C PHE A 55 -13.17 -5.82 11.34
N LYS A 56 -14.37 -6.31 11.00
CA LYS A 56 -15.23 -5.69 9.99
C LYS A 56 -15.59 -4.24 10.34
N THR A 57 -15.79 -3.96 11.63
CA THR A 57 -16.06 -2.61 12.13
C THR A 57 -14.81 -1.72 11.94
N LEU A 58 -13.63 -2.21 12.28
CA LEU A 58 -12.36 -1.51 12.06
C LEU A 58 -12.12 -1.19 10.57
N LEU A 59 -12.43 -2.12 9.67
CA LEU A 59 -12.32 -1.88 8.23
C LEU A 59 -13.27 -0.77 7.75
N LYS A 60 -14.52 -0.76 8.22
CA LYS A 60 -15.48 0.30 7.88
C LYS A 60 -14.99 1.68 8.35
N GLU A 61 -14.50 1.76 9.58
CA GLU A 61 -13.94 3.00 10.15
C GLU A 61 -12.74 3.48 9.31
N PHE A 62 -11.84 2.57 8.90
CA PHE A 62 -10.72 2.91 8.03
C PHE A 62 -11.19 3.42 6.66
N HIS A 63 -12.12 2.71 6.01
CA HIS A 63 -12.62 3.14 4.69
C HIS A 63 -13.27 4.52 4.75
N ALA A 64 -14.03 4.82 5.80
CA ALA A 64 -14.61 6.15 5.99
C ALA A 64 -13.52 7.23 6.17
N ALA A 65 -12.51 6.96 7.02
CA ALA A 65 -11.41 7.91 7.24
C ALA A 65 -10.55 8.13 5.98
N ALA A 66 -10.20 7.05 5.27
CA ALA A 66 -9.40 7.12 4.05
C ALA A 66 -10.17 7.80 2.90
N HIS A 67 -11.48 7.57 2.79
CA HIS A 67 -12.31 8.23 1.79
C HIS A 67 -12.42 9.74 2.06
N ALA A 68 -12.72 10.13 3.30
CA ALA A 68 -12.79 11.53 3.68
C ALA A 68 -11.46 12.27 3.45
N HIS A 69 -10.31 11.61 3.64
CA HIS A 69 -9.00 12.24 3.46
C HIS A 69 -8.77 12.86 2.07
N PHE A 70 -9.39 12.31 1.02
CA PHE A 70 -9.21 12.79 -0.37
C PHE A 70 -10.39 13.63 -0.89
N GLN A 71 -11.37 13.95 -0.04
CA GLN A 71 -12.47 14.82 -0.45
C GLN A 71 -11.99 16.27 -0.54
N SER A 72 -12.38 16.97 -1.61
CA SER A 72 -12.03 18.38 -1.82
C SER A 72 -12.61 19.30 -0.74
N THR A 73 -13.64 18.86 -0.04
CA THR A 73 -14.29 19.58 1.07
C THR A 73 -13.57 19.42 2.40
N THR A 74 -12.57 18.54 2.51
CA THR A 74 -11.91 18.23 3.79
C THR A 74 -10.75 19.17 4.08
N THR A 75 -10.87 19.88 5.19
CA THR A 75 -9.87 20.82 5.71
C THR A 75 -8.58 20.13 6.17
N ASP A 76 -7.49 20.89 6.34
CA ASP A 76 -6.22 20.36 6.87
C ASP A 76 -6.40 19.74 8.27
N GLU A 77 -7.17 20.39 9.13
CA GLU A 77 -7.48 19.94 10.49
C GLU A 77 -8.25 18.61 10.49
N GLU A 78 -9.29 18.50 9.65
CA GLU A 78 -10.04 17.25 9.50
C GLU A 78 -9.16 16.12 8.91
N ARG A 79 -8.25 16.45 7.98
CA ARG A 79 -7.26 15.49 7.46
C ARG A 79 -6.33 15.01 8.57
N ALA A 80 -5.84 15.91 9.43
CA ALA A 80 -4.99 15.55 10.57
C ALA A 80 -5.73 14.65 11.57
N GLN A 81 -6.98 14.95 11.88
CA GLN A 81 -7.83 14.11 12.73
C GLN A 81 -8.10 12.74 12.10
N GLY A 82 -8.31 12.69 10.79
CA GLY A 82 -8.43 11.43 10.03
C GLY A 82 -7.18 10.57 10.17
N VAL A 83 -5.99 11.16 10.02
CA VAL A 83 -4.71 10.47 10.23
C VAL A 83 -4.58 9.93 11.66
N ALA A 84 -4.93 10.72 12.67
CA ALA A 84 -4.93 10.28 14.06
C ALA A 84 -5.88 9.11 14.32
N ARG A 85 -7.09 9.13 13.72
CA ARG A 85 -8.04 8.01 13.79
C ARG A 85 -7.46 6.75 13.16
N VAL A 86 -6.84 6.84 11.97
CA VAL A 86 -6.20 5.69 11.33
C VAL A 86 -5.06 5.13 12.18
N ALA A 87 -4.30 6.00 12.87
CA ALA A 87 -3.32 5.55 13.84
C ALA A 87 -3.99 4.73 14.95
N GLN A 88 -5.07 5.20 15.58
CA GLN A 88 -5.77 4.43 16.61
C GLN A 88 -6.33 3.10 16.08
N LEU A 89 -6.89 3.09 14.86
CA LEU A 89 -7.38 1.87 14.20
C LEU A 89 -6.29 0.82 14.03
N THR A 90 -5.07 1.25 13.69
CA THR A 90 -3.93 0.36 13.51
C THR A 90 -3.57 -0.34 14.82
N SER A 91 -3.57 0.38 15.94
CA SER A 91 -3.35 -0.21 17.27
C SER A 91 -4.48 -1.17 17.65
N ARG A 92 -5.74 -0.80 17.43
CA ARG A 92 -6.91 -1.68 17.68
C ARG A 92 -6.87 -2.97 16.86
N CYS A 93 -6.37 -2.93 15.62
CA CYS A 93 -6.18 -4.14 14.82
C CYS A 93 -5.14 -5.08 15.44
N LEU A 94 -4.02 -4.57 15.96
CA LEU A 94 -3.03 -5.39 16.66
C LEU A 94 -3.59 -5.97 17.98
N GLU A 95 -4.25 -5.14 18.78
CA GLU A 95 -4.88 -5.59 20.03
C GLU A 95 -5.92 -6.69 19.80
N LEU A 96 -6.67 -6.62 18.69
CA LEU A 96 -7.61 -7.67 18.30
C LEU A 96 -6.90 -9.02 18.11
N VAL A 97 -5.75 -9.01 17.43
CA VAL A 97 -4.93 -10.22 17.22
C VAL A 97 -4.34 -10.72 18.53
N GLU A 98 -3.83 -9.82 19.37
CA GLU A 98 -3.22 -10.17 20.66
C GLU A 98 -4.21 -10.83 21.62
N LYS A 99 -5.48 -10.40 21.59
CA LYS A 99 -6.56 -11.01 22.38
C LYS A 99 -7.06 -12.33 21.77
N ASN A 100 -6.86 -12.55 20.48
CA ASN A 100 -7.41 -13.68 19.74
C ASN A 100 -6.36 -14.33 18.80
N PRO A 101 -5.20 -14.78 19.31
CA PRO A 101 -4.07 -15.18 18.46
C PRO A 101 -4.33 -16.43 17.62
N GLY A 102 -5.25 -17.30 18.04
CA GLY A 102 -5.65 -18.51 17.31
C GLY A 102 -6.87 -18.32 16.40
N ASP A 103 -7.46 -17.14 16.37
CA ASP A 103 -8.64 -16.88 15.54
C ASP A 103 -8.23 -16.76 14.05
N PRO A 104 -9.00 -17.32 13.10
CA PRO A 104 -8.71 -17.19 11.67
C PRO A 104 -8.54 -15.75 11.18
N ILE A 105 -9.17 -14.76 11.85
CA ILE A 105 -9.06 -13.34 11.50
C ILE A 105 -7.67 -12.75 11.73
N ALA A 106 -6.81 -13.44 12.50
CA ALA A 106 -5.50 -12.93 12.86
C ALA A 106 -4.64 -12.55 11.64
N LEU A 107 -4.62 -13.41 10.62
CA LEU A 107 -3.87 -13.16 9.40
C LEU A 107 -4.35 -11.91 8.64
N GLU A 108 -5.67 -11.79 8.47
CA GLU A 108 -6.28 -10.64 7.79
C GLU A 108 -6.05 -9.34 8.56
N ALA A 109 -6.20 -9.39 9.88
CA ALA A 109 -5.96 -8.25 10.76
C ALA A 109 -4.49 -7.81 10.76
N LEU A 110 -3.53 -8.74 10.79
CA LEU A 110 -2.10 -8.43 10.66
C LEU A 110 -1.75 -7.85 9.29
N THR A 111 -2.35 -8.40 8.22
CA THR A 111 -2.19 -7.86 6.86
C THR A 111 -2.77 -6.45 6.76
N GLN A 112 -3.87 -6.18 7.46
CA GLN A 112 -4.44 -4.84 7.56
C GLN A 112 -3.54 -3.89 8.35
N VAL A 113 -2.89 -4.32 9.42
CA VAL A 113 -1.90 -3.49 10.14
C VAL A 113 -0.77 -3.05 9.21
N VAL A 114 -0.21 -3.96 8.40
CA VAL A 114 0.81 -3.62 7.40
C VAL A 114 0.29 -2.60 6.39
N THR A 115 -0.96 -2.74 5.95
CA THR A 115 -1.63 -1.81 5.05
C THR A 115 -1.78 -0.41 5.66
N LEU A 116 -2.28 -0.33 6.89
CA LEU A 116 -2.53 0.92 7.58
C LEU A 116 -1.22 1.65 7.88
N GLU A 117 -0.16 0.93 8.24
CA GLU A 117 1.16 1.51 8.46
C GLU A 117 1.75 2.12 7.18
N TYR A 118 1.58 1.47 6.03
CA TYR A 118 1.94 2.08 4.76
C TYR A 118 1.16 3.39 4.51
N TRP A 119 -0.16 3.37 4.70
CA TRP A 119 -1.01 4.55 4.54
C TRP A 119 -0.60 5.68 5.52
N LEU A 120 -0.30 5.36 6.77
CA LEU A 120 0.14 6.35 7.74
C LEU A 120 1.47 6.96 7.35
N ASN A 121 2.45 6.15 6.93
CA ASN A 121 3.78 6.63 6.55
C ASN A 121 3.74 7.61 5.37
N THR A 122 2.72 7.53 4.51
CA THR A 122 2.53 8.49 3.41
C THR A 122 1.82 9.76 3.87
N HIS A 123 0.85 9.68 4.78
CA HIS A 123 -0.05 10.80 5.13
C HIS A 123 0.23 11.49 6.47
N THR A 124 1.14 10.98 7.31
CA THR A 124 1.46 11.60 8.61
C THR A 124 2.68 12.52 8.55
N SER A 125 2.57 13.70 9.15
CA SER A 125 3.70 14.61 9.41
C SER A 125 4.41 14.30 10.74
N HIS A 126 3.85 13.39 11.56
CA HIS A 126 4.41 13.04 12.86
C HIS A 126 5.58 12.04 12.71
N PRO A 127 6.59 12.10 13.60
CA PRO A 127 7.67 11.11 13.60
C PRO A 127 7.09 9.71 13.82
N GLY A 128 7.74 8.71 13.23
CA GLY A 128 7.28 7.33 13.34
C GLY A 128 7.35 6.82 14.77
N TRP A 129 6.78 5.64 14.98
CA TRP A 129 6.65 4.99 16.28
C TRP A 129 7.98 4.53 16.92
N GLY A 130 9.12 4.95 16.36
CA GLY A 130 10.45 4.55 16.83
C GLY A 130 10.61 3.03 16.86
N LYS A 131 11.08 2.51 18.00
CA LYS A 131 11.26 1.08 18.24
C LYS A 131 9.94 0.31 18.40
N ASP A 132 8.83 0.98 18.70
CA ASP A 132 7.51 0.39 18.89
C ASP A 132 6.72 0.35 17.57
N SER A 133 7.38 -0.08 16.49
CA SER A 133 6.75 -0.16 15.19
C SER A 133 5.68 -1.26 15.15
N ARG A 134 4.43 -0.85 15.00
CA ARG A 134 3.29 -1.75 14.79
C ARG A 134 3.46 -2.58 13.53
N GLN A 135 4.08 -2.04 12.48
CA GLN A 135 4.41 -2.80 11.27
C GLN A 135 5.42 -3.91 11.55
N ALA A 136 6.50 -3.61 12.28
CA ALA A 136 7.51 -4.59 12.64
C ALA A 136 6.89 -5.70 13.52
N ARG A 137 6.05 -5.32 14.50
CA ARG A 137 5.32 -6.28 15.33
C ARG A 137 4.37 -7.16 14.52
N ALA A 138 3.62 -6.58 13.59
CA ALA A 138 2.74 -7.33 12.71
C ALA A 138 3.52 -8.34 11.84
N ILE A 139 4.64 -7.91 11.25
CA ILE A 139 5.51 -8.78 10.47
C ILE A 139 6.08 -9.92 11.32
N ALA A 140 6.50 -9.64 12.56
CA ALA A 140 7.00 -10.67 13.46
C ALA A 140 5.94 -11.74 13.76
N LEU A 141 4.68 -11.34 13.99
CA LEU A 141 3.56 -12.26 14.20
C LEU A 141 3.23 -13.05 12.92
N LEU A 142 3.22 -12.39 11.76
CA LEU A 142 3.02 -13.05 10.47
C LEU A 142 4.07 -14.13 10.20
N LEU A 143 5.35 -13.84 10.50
CA LEU A 143 6.44 -14.80 10.36
C LEU A 143 6.36 -15.96 11.34
N ARG A 144 5.90 -15.70 12.56
CA ARG A 144 5.79 -16.73 13.62
C ARG A 144 4.63 -17.67 13.36
N ASP A 145 3.45 -17.13 13.07
CA ASP A 145 2.19 -17.87 13.15
C ASP A 145 1.59 -18.21 11.79
N HIS A 146 1.93 -17.45 10.74
CA HIS A 146 1.23 -17.52 9.46
C HIS A 146 2.14 -17.80 8.26
N LEU A 147 3.44 -18.02 8.47
CA LEU A 147 4.45 -18.17 7.41
C LEU A 147 4.09 -19.22 6.34
N GLN A 148 3.30 -20.23 6.71
CA GLN A 148 2.90 -21.31 5.81
C GLN A 148 1.55 -21.09 5.11
N SER A 149 0.83 -20.00 5.38
CA SER A 149 -0.49 -19.75 4.77
C SER A 149 -0.39 -19.43 3.28
N ASP A 150 -1.35 -19.93 2.50
CA ASP A 150 -1.58 -19.63 1.09
C ASP A 150 -2.15 -18.22 0.85
N LEU A 151 -2.68 -17.58 1.90
CA LEU A 151 -3.23 -16.22 1.83
C LEU A 151 -2.19 -15.10 2.01
N LEU A 152 -0.92 -15.45 2.33
CA LEU A 152 0.16 -14.46 2.49
C LEU A 152 0.51 -13.67 1.22
N GLY A 153 -0.03 -14.06 0.08
CA GLY A 153 0.09 -13.30 -1.16
C GLY A 153 -0.35 -11.85 -1.05
N GLU A 154 -1.46 -11.61 -0.33
CA GLU A 154 -1.95 -10.25 -0.09
C GLU A 154 -0.97 -9.47 0.80
N THR A 155 -0.41 -10.10 1.83
CA THR A 155 0.61 -9.49 2.69
C THR A 155 1.86 -9.14 1.89
N CYS A 156 2.36 -10.03 1.03
CA CYS A 156 3.49 -9.75 0.13
C CYS A 156 3.23 -8.51 -0.74
N LYS A 157 2.00 -8.39 -1.27
CA LYS A 157 1.57 -7.20 -2.02
C LYS A 157 1.60 -5.93 -1.19
N ARG A 158 1.34 -5.96 0.12
CA ARG A 158 1.40 -4.75 0.96
C ARG A 158 2.83 -4.41 1.37
N VAL A 159 3.59 -5.42 1.78
CA VAL A 159 4.94 -5.27 2.32
C VAL A 159 5.93 -4.65 1.32
N HIS A 160 5.80 -4.92 0.02
CA HIS A 160 6.75 -4.35 -0.97
C HIS A 160 6.72 -2.83 -1.08
N PHE A 161 5.64 -2.18 -0.64
CA PHE A 161 5.57 -0.71 -0.55
C PHE A 161 6.23 -0.15 0.71
N GLY A 162 6.61 -1.01 1.66
CA GLY A 162 7.29 -0.65 2.89
C GLY A 162 8.72 -0.13 2.66
N PHE A 163 9.42 0.12 3.76
CA PHE A 163 10.80 0.64 3.72
C PHE A 163 11.72 0.00 4.77
N ARG A 164 11.14 -0.62 5.81
CA ARG A 164 11.88 -1.19 6.94
C ARG A 164 12.57 -2.51 6.58
N GLN A 165 13.58 -2.90 7.37
CA GLN A 165 14.30 -4.15 7.16
C GLN A 165 13.38 -5.36 7.31
N GLU A 166 12.42 -5.31 8.21
CA GLU A 166 11.46 -6.38 8.47
C GLU A 166 10.63 -6.71 7.23
N CYS A 167 10.38 -5.73 6.35
CA CYS A 167 9.70 -5.96 5.08
C CYS A 167 10.51 -6.88 4.16
N GLU A 168 11.82 -6.65 4.08
CA GLU A 168 12.74 -7.49 3.32
C GLU A 168 12.84 -8.89 3.93
N THR A 169 13.04 -8.96 5.24
CA THR A 169 13.12 -10.22 6.00
C THR A 169 11.85 -11.05 5.78
N PHE A 170 10.68 -10.42 5.80
CA PHE A 170 9.41 -11.08 5.51
C PHE A 170 9.37 -11.68 4.11
N LEU A 171 9.66 -10.88 3.07
CA LEU A 171 9.59 -11.33 1.68
C LEU A 171 10.59 -12.46 1.41
N ARG A 172 11.81 -12.38 1.96
CA ARG A 172 12.81 -13.46 1.87
C ARG A 172 12.34 -14.73 2.56
N ALA A 173 11.81 -14.63 3.78
CA ALA A 173 11.34 -15.79 4.52
C ALA A 173 10.16 -16.49 3.83
N VAL A 174 9.20 -15.71 3.31
CA VAL A 174 8.06 -16.27 2.55
C VAL A 174 8.56 -16.97 1.29
N LEU A 175 9.47 -16.36 0.53
CA LEU A 175 10.05 -16.95 -0.68
C LEU A 175 10.78 -18.28 -0.39
N GLU A 176 11.48 -18.36 0.74
CA GLU A 176 12.29 -19.52 1.11
C GLU A 176 11.44 -20.64 1.73
N LYS A 177 10.52 -20.31 2.63
CA LYS A 177 9.92 -21.27 3.58
C LYS A 177 8.43 -21.52 3.39
N ASN A 178 7.72 -20.69 2.63
CA ASN A 178 6.29 -20.93 2.40
C ASN A 178 6.09 -22.14 1.47
N PRO A 179 5.21 -23.10 1.80
CA PRO A 179 5.04 -24.32 1.01
C PRO A 179 4.34 -24.06 -0.34
N HIS A 180 3.57 -22.98 -0.46
CA HIS A 180 2.77 -22.68 -1.66
C HIS A 180 3.62 -22.00 -2.74
N ARG A 181 3.65 -22.60 -3.93
CA ARG A 181 4.42 -22.07 -5.07
C ARG A 181 3.92 -20.70 -5.50
N GLU A 182 2.62 -20.49 -5.47
CA GLU A 182 1.94 -19.25 -5.83
C GLU A 182 2.40 -18.11 -4.91
N VAL A 183 2.40 -18.34 -3.59
CA VAL A 183 2.86 -17.35 -2.61
C VAL A 183 4.35 -17.07 -2.78
N ARG A 184 5.19 -18.10 -2.97
CA ARG A 184 6.63 -17.91 -3.25
C ARG A 184 6.88 -17.09 -4.52
N GLY A 185 6.13 -17.35 -5.59
CA GLY A 185 6.26 -16.58 -6.83
C GLY A 185 5.90 -15.12 -6.65
N GLN A 186 4.82 -14.84 -5.91
CA GLN A 186 4.44 -13.49 -5.55
C GLN A 186 5.52 -12.84 -4.67
N ALA A 187 6.03 -13.51 -3.64
CA ALA A 187 7.10 -13.01 -2.79
C ALA A 187 8.40 -12.71 -3.58
N CYS A 188 8.76 -13.55 -4.55
CA CYS A 188 9.94 -13.35 -5.40
C CYS A 188 9.86 -12.02 -6.17
N LEU A 189 8.75 -11.79 -6.86
CA LEU A 189 8.51 -10.53 -7.58
C LEU A 189 8.49 -9.34 -6.62
N ARG A 190 7.78 -9.48 -5.49
CA ARG A 190 7.63 -8.41 -4.49
C ARG A 190 8.96 -8.05 -3.81
N LEU A 191 9.86 -9.01 -3.63
CA LEU A 191 11.21 -8.77 -3.12
C LEU A 191 12.04 -7.94 -4.09
N ALA A 192 12.03 -8.28 -5.39
CA ALA A 192 12.70 -7.49 -6.42
C ALA A 192 12.18 -6.03 -6.44
N GLN A 193 10.86 -5.87 -6.43
CA GLN A 193 10.22 -4.54 -6.39
C GLN A 193 10.57 -3.77 -5.12
N PHE A 194 10.59 -4.44 -3.95
CA PHE A 194 10.96 -3.81 -2.69
C PHE A 194 12.41 -3.27 -2.71
N LEU A 195 13.36 -4.07 -3.19
CA LEU A 195 14.77 -3.67 -3.27
C LEU A 195 14.97 -2.47 -4.21
N ALA A 196 14.37 -2.54 -5.40
CA ALA A 196 14.42 -1.44 -6.39
C ALA A 196 13.78 -0.16 -5.84
N ASN A 197 12.57 -0.24 -5.30
CA ASN A 197 11.84 0.91 -4.74
C ASN A 197 12.57 1.53 -3.54
N ARG A 198 13.12 0.71 -2.64
CA ARG A 198 13.86 1.21 -1.47
C ARG A 198 15.10 1.98 -1.92
N ARG A 199 15.81 1.47 -2.94
CA ARG A 199 16.95 2.17 -3.54
C ARG A 199 16.52 3.49 -4.17
N GLU A 200 15.47 3.50 -4.98
CA GLU A 200 14.98 4.73 -5.62
C GLU A 200 14.60 5.79 -4.58
N ARG A 201 13.90 5.40 -3.51
CA ARG A 201 13.58 6.29 -2.40
C ARG A 201 14.85 6.88 -1.77
N LEU A 202 15.88 6.09 -1.52
CA LEU A 202 17.16 6.59 -0.98
C LEU A 202 17.83 7.62 -1.90
N GLU A 203 17.72 7.46 -3.22
CA GLU A 203 18.19 8.48 -4.18
C GLU A 203 17.37 9.76 -4.09
N LEU A 204 16.04 9.65 -4.00
CA LEU A 204 15.14 10.79 -3.84
C LEU A 204 15.50 11.62 -2.59
N LEU A 205 15.83 10.94 -1.48
CA LEU A 205 16.20 11.61 -0.23
C LEU A 205 17.43 12.52 -0.36
N LYS A 206 18.35 12.26 -1.31
CA LYS A 206 19.56 13.10 -1.50
C LYS A 206 19.21 14.51 -1.96
N GLY A 207 18.13 14.65 -2.74
CA GLY A 207 17.64 15.94 -3.25
C GLY A 207 16.57 16.59 -2.36
N GLN A 208 16.14 15.95 -1.27
CA GLN A 208 15.01 16.39 -0.45
C GLN A 208 15.35 16.36 1.05
N PRO A 209 16.05 17.36 1.60
CA PRO A 209 16.51 17.37 3.00
C PRO A 209 15.39 17.27 4.03
N GLU A 210 14.22 17.85 3.76
CA GLU A 210 13.05 17.75 4.65
C GLU A 210 12.50 16.33 4.68
N LEU A 211 12.39 15.68 3.52
CA LEU A 211 11.96 14.29 3.43
C LEU A 211 12.99 13.36 4.08
N ALA A 212 14.29 13.63 3.93
CA ALA A 212 15.35 12.87 4.59
C ALA A 212 15.21 12.92 6.11
N ARG A 213 15.00 14.12 6.69
CA ARG A 213 14.75 14.28 8.14
C ARG A 213 13.49 13.53 8.59
N ARG A 214 12.42 13.56 7.80
CA ARG A 214 11.20 12.78 8.07
C ARG A 214 11.49 11.28 8.09
N TYR A 215 12.26 10.77 7.13
CA TYR A 215 12.65 9.36 7.08
C TYR A 215 13.55 8.96 8.26
N GLU A 216 14.46 9.84 8.70
CA GLU A 216 15.28 9.62 9.90
C GLU A 216 14.41 9.48 11.14
N GLY A 217 13.36 10.31 11.28
CA GLY A 217 12.38 10.18 12.36
C GLY A 217 11.49 8.92 12.25
N LEU A 218 11.12 8.51 11.04
CA LEU A 218 10.26 7.33 10.83
C LEU A 218 11.00 5.99 11.03
N TYR A 219 12.24 5.91 10.55
CA TYR A 219 12.96 4.65 10.40
C TYR A 219 14.28 4.58 11.20
N GLY A 220 14.74 5.69 11.74
CA GLY A 220 16.00 5.79 12.48
C GLY A 220 17.18 6.16 11.58
N LYS A 221 18.04 7.04 12.10
CA LYS A 221 19.24 7.53 11.41
C LYS A 221 20.21 6.40 11.07
N ASP A 222 20.48 5.51 12.02
CA ASP A 222 21.42 4.40 11.85
C ASP A 222 21.00 3.45 10.72
N TYR A 223 19.69 3.19 10.59
CA TYR A 223 19.15 2.37 9.51
C TYR A 223 19.35 3.03 8.14
N LEU A 224 19.09 4.34 8.03
CA LEU A 224 19.33 5.06 6.78
C LEU A 224 20.82 5.12 6.43
N GLU A 225 21.70 5.33 7.41
CA GLU A 225 23.15 5.30 7.18
C GLU A 225 23.63 3.93 6.73
N ALA A 226 23.13 2.84 7.34
CA ALA A 226 23.44 1.48 6.92
C ALA A 226 23.01 1.23 5.47
N LEU A 227 21.79 1.65 5.10
CA LEU A 227 21.31 1.55 3.71
C LEU A 227 22.16 2.38 2.74
N ARG A 228 22.58 3.59 3.12
CA ARG A 228 23.44 4.46 2.28
C ARG A 228 24.84 3.89 2.07
N ARG A 229 25.34 3.07 3.01
CA ARG A 229 26.64 2.39 2.90
C ARG A 229 26.60 1.16 2.00
N GLN A 230 25.43 0.66 1.63
CA GLN A 230 25.31 -0.49 0.72
C GLN A 230 25.81 -0.13 -0.68
N ASP A 231 26.42 -1.11 -1.36
CA ASP A 231 26.77 -0.97 -2.76
C ASP A 231 25.50 -0.91 -3.62
N ARG A 232 25.30 0.24 -4.27
CA ARG A 232 24.12 0.51 -5.10
C ARG A 232 24.02 -0.43 -6.29
N ALA A 233 25.16 -0.76 -6.92
CA ALA A 233 25.18 -1.67 -8.06
C ALA A 233 24.86 -3.09 -7.60
N GLN A 234 25.40 -3.51 -6.47
CA GLN A 234 25.13 -4.83 -5.90
C GLN A 234 23.64 -5.02 -5.54
N VAL A 235 23.01 -4.03 -4.89
CA VAL A 235 21.57 -4.09 -4.54
C VAL A 235 20.71 -4.18 -5.80
N MET A 236 21.06 -3.44 -6.86
CA MET A 236 20.32 -3.50 -8.13
C MET A 236 20.54 -4.81 -8.88
N GLN A 237 21.76 -5.35 -8.89
CA GLN A 237 22.04 -6.69 -9.43
C GLN A 237 21.23 -7.76 -8.70
N GLU A 238 21.11 -7.66 -7.38
CA GLU A 238 20.26 -8.56 -6.60
C GLU A 238 18.78 -8.42 -6.97
N ALA A 239 18.27 -7.20 -7.12
CA ALA A 239 16.89 -6.97 -7.56
C ALA A 239 16.63 -7.57 -8.95
N GLU A 240 17.55 -7.38 -9.91
CA GLU A 240 17.49 -8.01 -11.23
C GLU A 240 17.47 -9.53 -11.14
N ALA A 241 18.34 -10.14 -10.31
CA ALA A 241 18.37 -11.60 -10.13
C ALA A 241 17.03 -12.14 -9.59
N PHE A 242 16.36 -11.42 -8.69
CA PHE A 242 15.03 -11.80 -8.23
C PHE A 242 13.95 -11.63 -9.29
N TYR A 243 14.03 -10.61 -10.15
CA TYR A 243 13.13 -10.51 -11.30
C TYR A 243 13.36 -11.64 -12.30
N GLU A 244 14.61 -12.00 -12.59
CA GLU A 244 14.94 -13.13 -13.46
C GLU A 244 14.40 -14.43 -12.88
N ARG A 245 14.60 -14.66 -11.59
CA ARG A 245 14.02 -15.82 -10.89
C ARG A 245 12.48 -15.81 -10.94
N ALA A 246 11.85 -14.65 -10.75
CA ALA A 246 10.40 -14.51 -10.86
C ALA A 246 9.91 -14.86 -12.28
N ARG A 247 10.60 -14.37 -13.31
CA ARG A 247 10.34 -14.69 -14.72
C ARG A 247 10.52 -16.17 -15.01
N ASP A 248 11.60 -16.78 -14.56
CA ASP A 248 12.00 -18.11 -15.03
C ASP A 248 11.36 -19.24 -14.22
N SER A 249 11.19 -19.03 -12.91
CA SER A 249 10.66 -20.07 -12.00
C SER A 249 9.17 -19.95 -11.69
N PHE A 250 8.59 -18.76 -11.90
CA PHE A 250 7.23 -18.43 -11.45
C PHE A 250 6.41 -17.70 -12.53
N SER A 251 6.75 -17.84 -13.81
CA SER A 251 6.15 -17.07 -14.91
C SER A 251 4.62 -17.12 -14.94
N ASP A 252 4.04 -18.29 -14.65
CA ASP A 252 2.62 -18.63 -14.69
C ASP A 252 1.84 -18.27 -13.42
N VAL A 253 2.53 -17.84 -12.36
CA VAL A 253 1.87 -17.46 -11.10
C VAL A 253 1.02 -16.22 -11.32
N LYS A 254 -0.25 -16.29 -10.94
CA LYS A 254 -1.19 -15.17 -11.05
C LYS A 254 -1.03 -14.18 -9.91
N LEU A 255 -1.01 -12.91 -10.28
CA LEU A 255 -1.14 -11.77 -9.39
C LEU A 255 -2.62 -11.35 -9.28
N PRO A 256 -2.98 -10.54 -8.27
CA PRO A 256 -4.27 -9.88 -8.24
C PRO A 256 -4.58 -9.14 -9.54
N TYR A 257 -5.84 -9.18 -9.98
CA TYR A 257 -6.32 -8.61 -11.25
C TYR A 257 -5.80 -9.28 -12.53
N GLY A 258 -5.28 -10.51 -12.42
CA GLY A 258 -5.06 -11.43 -13.54
C GLY A 258 -3.75 -11.26 -14.31
N GLU A 259 -2.85 -10.38 -13.88
CA GLU A 259 -1.50 -10.32 -14.45
C GLU A 259 -0.66 -11.52 -13.99
N LEU A 260 0.28 -11.97 -14.82
CA LEU A 260 1.22 -13.03 -14.49
C LEU A 260 2.52 -12.46 -13.93
N VAL A 261 3.11 -13.14 -12.94
CA VAL A 261 4.41 -12.80 -12.36
C VAL A 261 5.50 -12.68 -13.42
N GLY A 262 5.50 -13.57 -14.44
CA GLY A 262 6.49 -13.52 -15.51
C GLY A 262 6.40 -12.27 -16.38
N GLU A 263 5.18 -11.83 -16.70
CA GLU A 263 4.97 -10.62 -17.51
C GLU A 263 5.31 -9.35 -16.72
N ALA A 264 4.97 -9.32 -15.42
CA ALA A 264 5.39 -8.26 -14.52
C ALA A 264 6.93 -8.18 -14.44
N ALA A 265 7.60 -9.31 -14.20
CA ALA A 265 9.05 -9.36 -14.08
C ALA A 265 9.78 -8.97 -15.38
N LYS A 266 9.28 -9.39 -16.54
CA LYS A 266 9.83 -8.97 -17.85
C LYS A 266 9.74 -7.45 -18.04
N THR A 267 8.60 -6.86 -17.68
CA THR A 267 8.38 -5.42 -17.79
C THR A 267 9.38 -4.67 -16.92
N GLU A 268 9.48 -5.03 -15.64
CA GLU A 268 10.37 -4.37 -14.67
C GLU A 268 11.87 -4.55 -15.03
N LEU A 269 12.27 -5.73 -15.51
CA LEU A 269 13.63 -5.97 -16.04
C LEU A 269 13.93 -5.08 -17.23
N PHE A 270 12.98 -4.90 -18.13
CA PHE A 270 13.15 -4.02 -19.28
C PHE A 270 13.37 -2.58 -18.82
N GLU A 271 12.57 -2.09 -17.87
CA GLU A 271 12.72 -0.74 -17.31
C GLU A 271 14.11 -0.53 -16.68
N ILE A 272 14.57 -1.47 -15.86
CA ILE A 272 15.90 -1.38 -15.23
C ILE A 272 17.04 -1.38 -16.27
N ARG A 273 16.92 -2.19 -17.31
CA ARG A 273 17.99 -2.37 -18.31
C ARG A 273 18.05 -1.26 -19.34
N HIS A 274 16.90 -0.67 -19.67
CA HIS A 274 16.75 0.21 -20.82
C HIS A 274 16.24 1.62 -20.48
N LEU A 275 15.47 1.79 -19.40
CA LEU A 275 14.78 3.06 -19.07
C LEU A 275 15.28 3.72 -17.78
N ALA A 276 16.47 3.35 -17.30
CA ALA A 276 17.09 3.92 -16.12
C ALA A 276 18.00 5.12 -16.43
N VAL A 277 18.26 5.95 -15.42
CA VAL A 277 19.20 7.09 -15.52
C VAL A 277 20.55 6.62 -16.06
N GLY A 278 21.04 7.31 -17.10
CA GLY A 278 22.30 7.01 -17.76
C GLY A 278 22.19 6.02 -18.94
N LYS A 279 21.00 5.47 -19.21
CA LYS A 279 20.72 4.72 -20.44
C LYS A 279 20.35 5.68 -21.58
N GLU A 280 20.59 5.25 -22.81
CA GLU A 280 20.08 5.96 -23.98
C GLU A 280 18.56 5.81 -24.01
N THR A 281 17.85 6.94 -24.01
CA THR A 281 16.39 6.95 -24.13
C THR A 281 15.98 6.35 -25.48
N PRO A 282 15.06 5.37 -25.51
CA PRO A 282 14.52 4.87 -26.77
C PRO A 282 13.92 6.00 -27.60
N ASP A 283 14.05 5.89 -28.92
CA ASP A 283 13.41 6.85 -29.79
C ASP A 283 11.89 6.74 -29.70
N ILE A 284 11.22 7.88 -29.86
CA ILE A 284 9.76 7.96 -29.83
C ILE A 284 9.34 8.73 -31.07
N GLU A 285 8.44 8.15 -31.84
CA GLU A 285 7.83 8.76 -33.01
C GLU A 285 6.33 8.93 -32.77
N GLY A 286 5.80 10.08 -33.17
CA GLY A 286 4.38 10.40 -32.98
C GLY A 286 3.95 11.61 -33.80
N VAL A 287 2.69 11.99 -33.61
CA VAL A 287 2.12 13.20 -34.18
C VAL A 287 1.82 14.14 -33.03
N ASP A 288 2.26 15.40 -33.12
CA ASP A 288 1.98 16.42 -32.12
C ASP A 288 0.54 16.97 -32.25
N GLN A 289 0.17 17.90 -31.37
CA GLN A 289 -1.17 18.51 -31.35
C GLN A 289 -1.48 19.38 -32.59
N ASP A 290 -0.48 19.79 -33.35
CA ASP A 290 -0.61 20.61 -34.56
C ASP A 290 -0.58 19.75 -35.84
N GLY A 291 -0.51 18.41 -35.71
CA GLY A 291 -0.43 17.47 -36.82
C GLY A 291 0.99 17.29 -37.38
N GLY A 292 1.99 17.86 -36.73
CA GLY A 292 3.41 17.71 -37.08
C GLY A 292 3.95 16.34 -36.69
N GLN A 293 4.88 15.80 -37.48
CA GLN A 293 5.63 14.61 -37.06
C GLN A 293 6.62 15.01 -35.97
N LEU A 294 6.60 14.27 -34.87
CA LEU A 294 7.52 14.42 -33.76
C LEU A 294 8.37 13.16 -33.66
N LYS A 295 9.69 13.35 -33.61
CA LYS A 295 10.64 12.31 -33.25
C LYS A 295 11.55 12.77 -32.14
N LEU A 296 11.72 11.97 -31.08
CA LEU A 296 12.54 12.37 -29.93
C LEU A 296 14.00 12.61 -30.34
N SER A 297 14.52 11.85 -31.31
CA SER A 297 15.87 12.05 -31.84
C SER A 297 16.11 13.44 -32.46
N ASP A 298 15.06 14.14 -32.90
CA ASP A 298 15.19 15.46 -33.52
C ASP A 298 15.62 16.53 -32.51
N TYR A 299 15.52 16.21 -31.21
CA TYR A 299 15.93 17.06 -30.12
C TYR A 299 17.33 16.72 -29.58
N ARG A 300 18.11 15.87 -30.26
CA ARG A 300 19.50 15.58 -29.86
C ARG A 300 20.31 16.88 -29.74
N GLY A 301 21.11 16.96 -28.68
CA GLY A 301 21.87 18.17 -28.32
C GLY A 301 21.09 19.21 -27.50
N LYS A 302 19.79 19.00 -27.25
CA LYS A 302 18.98 19.83 -26.34
C LYS A 302 18.72 19.10 -25.03
N VAL A 303 18.45 19.88 -23.98
CA VAL A 303 17.84 19.36 -22.74
C VAL A 303 16.34 19.26 -22.98
N VAL A 304 15.79 18.05 -22.89
CA VAL A 304 14.38 17.76 -23.17
C VAL A 304 13.70 17.28 -21.88
N LEU A 305 12.59 17.93 -21.53
CA LEU A 305 11.66 17.42 -20.53
C LEU A 305 10.54 16.67 -21.27
N LEU A 306 10.53 15.35 -21.17
CA LEU A 306 9.44 14.52 -21.67
C LEU A 306 8.47 14.21 -20.53
N TYR A 307 7.23 14.67 -20.66
CA TYR A 307 6.19 14.53 -19.65
C TYR A 307 4.99 13.78 -20.24
N PHE A 308 4.58 12.69 -19.59
CA PHE A 308 3.44 11.88 -20.00
C PHE A 308 2.22 12.22 -19.14
N TRP A 309 1.10 12.58 -19.77
CA TRP A 309 -0.17 12.84 -19.10
C TRP A 309 -1.33 12.14 -19.81
N SER A 310 -2.48 12.04 -19.14
CA SER A 310 -3.74 11.60 -19.73
C SER A 310 -4.83 12.61 -19.39
N GLU A 311 -5.59 13.04 -20.38
CA GLU A 311 -6.83 13.81 -20.19
C GLU A 311 -7.99 12.79 -20.06
N PHE A 312 -8.84 12.98 -19.05
CA PHE A 312 -9.98 12.11 -18.75
C PHE A 312 -11.29 12.84 -19.00
#